data_AF-A0A5K3FNL7-F1
#
_entry.id   AF-A0A5K3FNL7-F1
#
_cell.length_a   1.000
_cell.length_b   1.000
_cell.length_c   1.000
_cell.angle_alpha   90.00
_cell.angle_beta   90.00
_cell.angle_gamma   90.00
#
_symmetry.space_group_name_H-M   'P 1'
#
loop_
_entity.id
_entity.type
_entity.pdbx_description
1 polymer ?
#
loop_
_entity_poly.entity_id
_entity_poly.type
_entity_poly.pdbx_seq_one_letter_code
_entity_poly.pdbx_strand_id
1 'polypeptide(L)'
;MTEGVDLKAAKIIHAKSAQQNMNMMFVHTQHQYMPRYHIFRHLEVKDFEEARNEFRMEQLRAVVVGSFFIPGTQFVAVTRYKNPEIVKVKVDENPFAAGSRKRKREDSSASNSN
;
A
#
# COMPACT_ATOMS: atom_id res chain seq x y z
N MET A 1 15.23 16.64 -4.87
CA MET A 1 13.99 16.09 -5.46
C MET A 1 12.90 17.11 -5.22
N THR A 2 12.20 17.57 -6.25
CA THR A 2 11.16 18.61 -6.14
C THR A 2 9.75 18.04 -6.01
N GLU A 3 9.57 16.75 -6.29
CA GLU A 3 8.29 16.04 -6.21
C GLU A 3 8.42 14.74 -5.40
N GLY A 4 7.30 14.28 -4.84
CA GLY A 4 7.22 13.05 -4.05
C GLY A 4 7.15 11.79 -4.92
N VAL A 5 7.43 10.63 -4.32
CA VAL A 5 7.30 9.31 -4.97
C VAL A 5 5.91 8.74 -4.72
N ASP A 6 5.24 8.28 -5.78
CA ASP A 6 3.89 7.68 -5.71
C ASP A 6 3.93 6.15 -5.78
N LEU A 7 3.20 5.49 -4.88
CA LEU A 7 3.10 4.03 -4.77
C LEU A 7 1.72 3.48 -5.17
N LYS A 8 0.87 4.27 -5.86
CA LYS A 8 -0.50 3.88 -6.29
C LYS A 8 -0.59 2.57 -7.07
N ALA A 9 0.47 2.16 -7.77
CA ALA A 9 0.49 0.92 -8.54
C ALA A 9 0.59 -0.35 -7.67
N ALA A 10 0.95 -0.22 -6.39
CA ALA A 10 1.11 -1.34 -5.48
C ALA A 10 -0.23 -2.06 -5.24
N LYS A 11 -0.24 -3.39 -5.36
CA LYS A 11 -1.43 -4.22 -5.17
C LYS A 11 -1.24 -5.22 -4.04
N ILE A 12 -2.27 -5.39 -3.22
CA ILE A 12 -2.32 -6.36 -2.13
C ILE A 12 -3.26 -7.50 -2.51
N ILE A 13 -2.85 -8.74 -2.27
CA ILE A 13 -3.61 -9.96 -2.55
C ILE A 13 -3.64 -10.88 -1.33
N HIS A 14 -4.71 -11.66 -1.17
CA HIS A 14 -4.84 -12.64 -0.07
C HIS A 14 -4.96 -14.09 -0.56
N ALA A 15 -4.96 -14.34 -1.86
CA ALA A 15 -5.07 -15.67 -2.46
C ALA A 15 -3.77 -16.06 -3.15
N LYS A 16 -3.33 -17.31 -2.95
CA LYS A 16 -2.31 -17.95 -3.78
C LYS A 16 -2.93 -18.32 -5.12
N SER A 17 -3.25 -17.36 -5.99
CA SER A 17 -3.50 -17.71 -7.39
C SER A 17 -2.21 -18.31 -7.96
N ALA A 18 -2.32 -19.37 -8.77
CA ALA A 18 -1.19 -20.11 -9.33
C ALA A 18 -0.19 -19.24 -10.13
N GLN A 19 -0.58 -18.01 -10.50
CA GLN A 19 0.33 -16.95 -10.92
C GLN A 19 0.58 -15.98 -9.77
N GLN A 20 1.67 -16.20 -9.05
CA GLN A 20 2.25 -15.16 -8.22
C GLN A 20 2.90 -14.13 -9.14
N ASN A 21 2.18 -13.07 -9.46
CA ASN A 21 2.78 -11.90 -10.09
C ASN A 21 3.80 -11.33 -9.08
N MET A 22 5.08 -11.29 -9.46
CA MET A 22 6.17 -10.77 -8.60
C MET A 22 5.95 -9.32 -8.14
N ASN A 23 5.00 -8.59 -8.75
CA ASN A 23 4.70 -7.19 -8.47
C ASN A 23 3.51 -7.01 -7.49
N MET A 24 3.10 -8.05 -6.76
CA MET A 24 1.99 -8.00 -5.80
C MET A 24 2.46 -8.38 -4.40
N MET A 25 1.89 -7.73 -3.38
CA MET A 25 2.16 -8.03 -1.97
C MET A 25 1.11 -9.00 -1.43
N PHE A 26 1.56 -10.13 -0.92
CA PHE A 26 0.69 -11.12 -0.28
C PHE A 26 0.43 -10.76 1.18
N VAL A 27 -0.83 -10.85 1.63
CA VAL A 27 -1.23 -10.63 3.02
C VAL A 27 -2.20 -11.72 3.49
N HIS A 28 -2.19 -11.96 4.79
CA HIS A 28 -3.20 -12.75 5.48
C HIS A 28 -4.35 -11.86 5.93
N THR A 29 -5.57 -12.28 5.61
CA THR A 29 -6.79 -11.61 6.06
C THR A 29 -6.84 -11.59 7.59
N GLN A 30 -7.40 -10.53 8.17
CA GLN A 30 -7.55 -10.26 9.61
C GLN A 30 -6.25 -10.03 10.38
N HIS A 31 -5.13 -9.82 9.68
CA HIS A 31 -3.86 -9.46 10.30
C HIS A 31 -3.57 -7.97 10.12
N GLN A 32 -2.89 -7.39 11.10
CA GLN A 32 -2.41 -6.01 11.09
C GLN A 32 -1.05 -5.94 10.40
N TYR A 33 -0.89 -4.93 9.56
CA TYR A 33 0.31 -4.67 8.77
C TYR A 33 0.78 -3.23 8.96
N MET A 34 2.10 -3.04 8.89
CA MET A 34 2.75 -1.73 8.87
C MET A 34 3.55 -1.58 7.57
N PRO A 35 3.11 -0.73 6.63
CA PRO A 35 3.88 -0.41 5.44
C PRO A 35 5.26 0.14 5.80
N ARG A 36 6.29 -0.37 5.12
CA ARG A 36 7.66 0.12 5.22
C ARG A 36 8.20 0.37 3.82
N TYR A 37 9.02 1.39 3.69
CA TYR A 37 9.78 1.65 2.47
C TYR A 37 11.27 1.64 2.77
N HIS A 38 12.03 1.17 1.80
CA HIS A 38 13.46 0.97 1.91
C HIS A 38 14.14 1.79 0.81
N ILE A 39 15.15 2.56 1.19
CA ILE A 39 15.93 3.34 0.24
C ILE A 39 17.25 2.61 0.03
N PHE A 40 17.54 2.30 -1.22
CA PHE A 40 18.79 1.69 -1.64
C PHE A 40 19.59 2.68 -2.47
N ARG A 41 20.90 2.74 -2.22
CA ARG A 41 21.84 3.48 -3.05
C ARG A 41 22.62 2.46 -3.89
N HIS A 42 22.53 2.59 -5.21
CA HIS A 42 23.37 1.82 -6.11
C HIS A 42 24.81 2.34 -6.06
N LEU A 43 25.77 1.42 -6.07
CA LEU A 43 27.19 1.73 -6.02
C LEU A 43 27.89 1.27 -7.29
N GLU A 44 28.93 1.99 -7.69
CA GLU A 44 29.84 1.51 -8.71
C GLU A 44 30.65 0.31 -8.19
N VAL A 45 31.25 -0.46 -9.11
CA VAL A 45 31.94 -1.71 -8.78
C VAL A 45 33.05 -1.51 -7.74
N LYS A 46 33.85 -0.45 -7.87
CA LYS A 46 34.96 -0.16 -6.96
C LYS A 46 34.44 0.14 -5.54
N ASP A 47 33.48 1.05 -5.45
CA ASP A 47 32.86 1.44 -4.19
C ASP A 47 32.11 0.28 -3.52
N PHE A 48 31.53 -0.64 -4.31
CA PHE A 48 30.83 -1.81 -3.79
C PHE A 48 31.78 -2.84 -3.18
N GLU A 49 32.95 -3.08 -3.79
CA GLU A 49 33.96 -4.00 -3.25
C GLU A 49 34.59 -3.43 -1.96
N GLU A 50 34.79 -2.12 -1.89
CA GLU A 50 35.34 -1.43 -0.72
C GLU A 50 34.31 -1.30 0.42
N ALA A 51 33.01 -1.28 0.11
CA ALA A 51 31.96 -1.23 1.12
C ALA A 51 31.94 -2.51 1.98
N ARG A 52 32.43 -2.42 3.22
CA ARG A 52 32.19 -3.41 4.28
C ARG A 52 30.87 -3.09 4.98
N ASN A 53 29.74 -3.54 4.42
CA ASN A 53 28.43 -3.33 5.03
C ASN A 53 27.63 -4.64 5.08
N GLU A 54 27.07 -4.96 6.25
CA GLU A 54 26.24 -6.16 6.49
C GLU A 54 24.92 -6.14 5.69
N PHE A 55 24.55 -4.99 5.12
CA PHE A 55 23.34 -4.81 4.30
C PHE A 55 23.63 -4.67 2.80
N ARG A 56 24.64 -5.38 2.30
CA ARG A 56 24.93 -5.48 0.86
C ARG A 56 23.95 -6.44 0.17
N MET A 57 23.40 -5.99 -0.95
CA MET A 57 22.70 -6.89 -1.89
C MET A 57 23.55 -7.07 -3.14
N GLU A 58 24.29 -8.17 -3.22
CA GLU A 58 25.19 -8.49 -4.34
C GLU A 58 24.46 -8.51 -5.69
N GLN A 59 23.22 -9.00 -5.71
CA GLN A 59 22.37 -9.04 -6.90
C GLN A 59 22.04 -7.64 -7.45
N LEU A 60 22.03 -6.61 -6.60
CA LEU A 60 21.63 -5.24 -6.95
C LEU A 60 22.80 -4.24 -6.91
N ARG A 61 24.02 -4.69 -6.54
CA ARG A 61 25.18 -3.84 -6.24
C ARG A 61 24.77 -2.57 -5.48
N ALA A 62 23.99 -2.76 -4.42
CA ALA A 62 23.39 -1.67 -3.68
C ALA A 62 23.59 -1.85 -2.18
N VAL A 63 23.60 -0.72 -1.48
CA VAL A 63 23.61 -0.65 -0.02
C VAL A 63 22.29 -0.06 0.47
N VAL A 64 21.77 -0.62 1.56
CA VAL A 64 20.61 -0.06 2.24
C VAL A 64 21.01 1.26 2.89
N VAL A 65 20.36 2.34 2.48
CA VAL A 65 20.49 3.66 3.13
C VAL A 65 19.67 3.71 4.40
N GLY A 66 18.49 3.10 4.38
CA GLY A 66 17.61 3.04 5.55
C GLY A 66 16.28 2.38 5.27
N SER A 67 15.59 2.07 6.36
CA SER A 67 14.27 1.46 6.37
C SER A 67 13.33 2.34 7.19
N PHE A 68 12.25 2.81 6.58
CA PHE A 68 11.38 3.83 7.16
C PHE A 68 9.93 3.36 7.12
N PHE A 69 9.09 4.00 7.93
CA PHE A 69 7.64 3.83 7.92
C PHE A 69 6.96 5.19 8.05
N ILE A 70 5.70 5.28 7.65
CA ILE A 70 4.90 6.49 7.81
C ILE A 70 3.97 6.27 9.02
N PRO A 71 4.02 7.11 10.06
CA PRO A 71 3.08 7.00 11.17
C PRO A 71 1.63 7.07 10.69
N GLY A 72 0.76 6.25 11.27
CA GLY A 72 -0.66 6.22 10.90
C GLY A 72 -1.01 5.40 9.65
N THR A 73 -0.05 4.77 8.97
CA THR A 73 -0.33 3.92 7.79
C THR A 73 -0.55 2.44 8.12
N GLN A 74 -0.69 2.09 9.41
CA GLN A 74 -1.04 0.72 9.79
C GLN A 74 -2.45 0.37 9.32
N PHE A 75 -2.66 -0.87 8.90
CA PHE A 75 -3.96 -1.33 8.44
C PHE A 75 -4.19 -2.80 8.79
N VAL A 76 -5.46 -3.21 8.79
CA VAL A 76 -5.85 -4.63 8.89
C VAL A 76 -6.32 -5.09 7.52
N ALA A 77 -5.75 -6.17 7.00
CA ALA A 77 -6.16 -6.73 5.72
C ALA A 77 -7.55 -7.39 5.86
N VAL A 78 -8.48 -7.06 4.97
CA VAL A 78 -9.84 -7.59 4.98
C VAL A 78 -10.32 -7.88 3.57
N THR A 79 -11.17 -8.89 3.41
CA THR A 79 -11.87 -9.16 2.13
C THR A 79 -13.11 -8.28 1.94
N ARG A 80 -13.63 -7.70 3.03
CA ARG A 80 -14.72 -6.72 3.03
C ARG A 80 -14.60 -5.81 4.24
N TYR A 81 -14.98 -4.54 4.09
CA TYR A 81 -15.02 -3.60 5.20
C TYR A 81 -16.04 -4.06 6.26
N LYS A 82 -15.65 -3.98 7.53
CA LYS A 82 -16.52 -4.28 8.68
C LYS A 82 -17.02 -3.03 9.39
N ASN A 83 -16.22 -1.97 9.44
CA ASN A 83 -16.57 -0.71 10.11
C ASN A 83 -17.32 0.22 9.11
N PRO A 84 -18.58 0.60 9.39
CA PRO A 84 -19.37 1.48 8.52
C PRO A 84 -18.79 2.90 8.38
N GLU A 85 -18.07 3.41 9.38
CA GLU A 85 -17.39 4.71 9.31
C GLU A 85 -16.26 4.68 8.29
N ILE A 86 -15.48 3.59 8.27
CA ILE A 86 -14.44 3.37 7.25
C ILE A 86 -15.07 3.26 5.87
N VAL A 87 -16.21 2.57 5.73
CA VAL A 87 -16.94 2.50 4.44
C VAL A 87 -17.34 3.90 3.98
N LYS A 88 -17.89 4.72 4.89
CA LYS A 88 -18.30 6.10 4.57
C LYS A 88 -17.11 6.91 4.04
N VAL A 89 -16.01 6.98 4.80
CA VAL A 89 -14.80 7.71 4.39
C VAL A 89 -14.27 7.18 3.06
N LYS A 90 -14.21 5.86 2.86
CA LYS A 90 -13.71 5.27 1.61
C LYS A 90 -14.61 5.55 0.41
N VAL A 91 -15.92 5.67 0.60
CA VAL A 91 -16.86 6.03 -0.47
C VAL A 91 -16.73 7.51 -0.83
N ASP A 92 -16.59 8.38 0.18
CA ASP A 92 -16.54 9.83 0.00
C ASP A 92 -15.20 10.26 -0.63
N GLU A 93 -14.07 9.74 -0.13
CA GLU A 93 -12.72 10.19 -0.52
C GLU A 93 -12.14 9.48 -1.76
N ASN A 94 -12.60 8.26 -2.08
CA ASN A 94 -12.05 7.52 -3.22
C ASN A 94 -12.74 7.97 -4.53
N PRO A 95 -12.03 8.54 -5.51
CA PRO A 95 -12.61 8.98 -6.77
C PRO A 95 -13.30 7.83 -7.55
N PHE A 96 -12.82 6.60 -7.41
CA PHE A 96 -13.38 5.42 -8.08
C PHE A 96 -14.68 4.89 -7.44
N ALA A 97 -15.09 5.40 -6.28
CA ALA A 97 -16.33 5.00 -5.58
C ALA A 97 -17.55 5.88 -5.92
N ALA A 98 -17.49 6.70 -6.97
CA ALA A 98 -18.51 7.70 -7.30
C ALA A 98 -19.93 7.15 -7.51
N GLY A 99 -20.05 5.94 -8.07
CA GLY A 99 -21.36 5.29 -8.26
C GLY A 99 -22.06 4.98 -6.93
N SER A 100 -21.30 4.59 -5.90
CA SER A 100 -21.83 4.31 -4.56
C SER A 100 -22.21 5.59 -3.80
N ARG A 101 -21.55 6.73 -4.10
CA ARG A 101 -21.91 8.05 -3.54
C ARG A 101 -23.31 8.50 -3.98
N LYS A 102 -23.68 8.27 -5.24
CA LYS A 102 -24.98 8.69 -5.79
C LYS A 102 -26.15 7.93 -5.18
N ARG A 103 -26.09 6.59 -5.11
CA ARG A 103 -27.15 5.75 -4.54
C ARG A 103 -27.51 6.15 -3.10
N LYS A 104 -26.49 6.43 -2.28
CA LYS A 104 -26.68 6.84 -0.88
C LYS A 104 -27.43 8.18 -0.74
N ARG A 105 -27.30 9.09 -1.72
CA ARG A 105 -28.03 10.37 -1.75
C ARG A 105 -29.49 10.19 -2.16
N GLU A 106 -29.77 9.24 -3.04
CA GLU A 106 -31.14 8.90 -3.47
C GLU A 106 -31.92 8.18 -2.36
N ASP A 107 -31.27 7.25 -1.65
CA ASP A 107 -31.88 6.53 -0.51
C ASP A 107 -32.26 7.48 0.64
N SER A 108 -31.48 8.55 0.86
CA SER A 108 -31.73 9.54 1.92
C SER A 108 -32.78 10.59 1.54
N SER A 109 -33.02 10.83 0.25
CA SER A 109 -34.12 11.67 -0.20
C SER A 109 -35.47 10.94 -0.20
N ALA A 110 -35.47 9.62 -0.38
CA ALA A 110 -36.68 8.79 -0.35
C ALA A 110 -37.22 8.54 1.08
N SER A 111 -36.38 8.64 2.11
CA SER A 111 -36.79 8.45 3.51
C SER A 111 -37.45 9.68 4.15
N ASN A 112 -37.38 10.85 3.50
CA ASN A 112 -37.91 12.12 4.01
C ASN A 112 -39.29 12.50 3.44
N SER A 113 -39.98 11.59 2.74
CA SER A 113 -41.26 11.86 2.07
C SER A 113 -42.46 11.11 2.67
N ASN A 114 -42.46 10.81 3.97
CA ASN A 114 -43.63 10.26 4.69
C ASN A 114 -44.08 11.20 5.81
#